data_AF-A0A2S9IUA2-F1
#
_entry.id   AF-A0A2S9IUA2-F1
#
_cell.length_a   1.000
_cell.length_b   1.000
_cell.length_c   1.000
_cell.angle_alpha   90.00
_cell.angle_beta   90.00
_cell.angle_gamma   90.00
#
_symmetry.space_group_name_H-M   'P 1'
#
loop_
_entity.id
_entity.type
_entity.pdbx_description
1 polymer ?
#
loop_
_entity_poly.entity_id
_entity_poly.type
_entity_poly.pdbx_seq_one_letter_code
_entity_poly.pdbx_strand_id
1 'polypeptide(L)'
;MLFATCNYDVGRDARIRTEETFKSRMIVEENIYRRDSLQVLANLKGYLQRHEQSFYNKSYFDSTELLLDTILYSPDIKRLVVFVLARNPTSRQFQPNTEYAWYYDGFCYLGIRENDDIRLNWFRRFNLINYYDEQEAKNDLKEYYFTRLASAKDTDGSLIYKFNVDDSRFWDGPVWKVMD
;
A
#
# COMPACT_ATOMS: atom_id res chain seq x y z
N MET A 1 6.85 -35.32 4.40
CA MET A 1 6.57 -34.16 3.52
C MET A 1 5.32 -33.51 4.06
N LEU A 2 5.48 -32.52 4.95
CA LEU A 2 4.37 -31.83 5.61
C LEU A 2 3.92 -30.70 4.70
N PHE A 3 2.72 -30.83 4.15
CA PHE A 3 2.02 -29.72 3.52
C PHE A 3 1.60 -28.76 4.63
N ALA A 4 2.28 -27.62 4.73
CA ALA A 4 1.79 -26.51 5.54
C ALA A 4 0.55 -25.96 4.83
N THR A 5 -0.62 -26.34 5.34
CA THR A 5 -1.90 -25.74 4.98
C THR A 5 -1.92 -24.33 5.56
N CYS A 6 -1.91 -23.31 4.70
CA CYS A 6 -2.20 -21.94 5.11
C CYS A 6 -3.62 -21.91 5.67
N ASN A 7 -3.76 -21.76 6.99
CA ASN A 7 -5.05 -21.55 7.65
C ASN A 7 -5.62 -20.21 7.18
N TYR A 8 -6.47 -20.23 6.16
CA TYR A 8 -7.28 -19.11 5.66
C TYR A 8 -8.52 -18.87 6.53
N ASP A 9 -8.38 -18.94 7.86
CA ASP A 9 -9.51 -18.70 8.77
C ASP A 9 -9.07 -18.17 10.15
N VAL A 10 -8.40 -17.02 10.16
CA VAL A 10 -8.17 -16.23 11.37
C VAL A 10 -9.06 -15.00 11.27
N GLY A 11 -9.98 -14.85 12.24
CA GLY A 11 -11.19 -14.04 12.16
C GLY A 11 -11.01 -12.63 11.58
N ARG A 12 -11.99 -12.21 10.77
CA ARG A 12 -12.03 -10.89 10.12
C ARG A 12 -11.56 -9.80 11.07
N ASP A 13 -10.44 -9.15 10.73
CA ASP A 13 -9.96 -7.99 11.46
C ASP A 13 -11.12 -7.01 11.66
N ALA A 14 -11.38 -6.62 12.91
CA ALA A 14 -12.48 -5.73 13.22
C ALA A 14 -12.24 -4.37 12.54
N ARG A 15 -13.30 -3.75 11.98
CA ARG A 15 -13.22 -2.37 11.51
C ARG A 15 -13.11 -1.44 12.72
N ILE A 16 -11.93 -0.91 12.99
CA ILE A 16 -11.62 0.11 14.00
C ILE A 16 -11.34 1.42 13.27
N ARG A 17 -12.21 2.42 13.43
CA ARG A 17 -11.97 3.75 12.88
C ARG A 17 -11.10 4.58 13.82
N THR A 18 -10.22 5.39 13.23
CA THR A 18 -9.45 6.39 13.95
C THR A 18 -10.39 7.43 14.58
N GLU A 19 -10.17 7.73 15.86
CA GLU A 19 -10.94 8.76 16.57
C GLU A 19 -10.68 10.15 15.97
N GLU A 20 -11.71 11.00 15.89
CA GLU A 20 -11.64 12.31 15.22
C GLU A 20 -10.57 13.26 15.77
N THR A 21 -10.20 13.11 17.05
CA THR A 21 -9.15 13.89 17.71
C THR A 21 -7.74 13.47 17.28
N PHE A 22 -7.57 12.23 16.84
CA PHE A 22 -6.29 11.68 16.40
C PHE A 22 -6.18 11.61 14.87
N LYS A 23 -7.25 11.85 14.10
CA LYS A 23 -7.15 11.91 12.64
C LYS A 23 -6.16 12.98 12.19
N SER A 24 -5.25 12.59 11.30
CA SER A 24 -4.34 13.51 10.63
C SER A 24 -5.15 14.52 9.81
N ARG A 25 -4.85 15.81 10.01
CA ARG A 25 -5.42 16.93 9.25
C ARG A 25 -4.38 17.61 8.37
N MET A 26 -3.33 16.89 8.03
CA MET A 26 -2.21 17.44 7.28
C MET A 26 -2.66 17.90 5.90
N ILE A 27 -2.38 19.16 5.58
CA ILE A 27 -2.59 19.75 4.26
C ILE A 27 -1.22 20.08 3.69
N VAL A 28 -0.90 19.49 2.53
CA VAL A 28 0.37 19.70 1.85
C VAL A 28 0.17 20.66 0.68
N GLU A 29 1.14 21.55 0.46
CA GLU A 29 1.12 22.46 -0.68
C GLU A 29 1.12 21.68 -2.01
N GLU A 30 0.35 22.16 -2.99
CA GLU A 30 0.22 21.51 -4.29
C GLU A 30 1.58 21.28 -4.98
N ASN A 31 2.51 22.23 -4.88
CA ASN A 31 3.84 22.12 -5.47
C ASN A 31 4.65 20.97 -4.85
N ILE A 32 4.55 20.79 -3.52
CA ILE A 32 5.20 19.69 -2.80
C ILE A 32 4.57 18.37 -3.26
N TYR A 33 3.24 18.27 -3.23
CA TYR A 33 2.52 17.08 -3.67
C TYR A 33 2.86 16.68 -5.11
N ARG A 34 2.90 17.65 -6.03
CA ARG A 34 3.24 17.41 -7.44
C ARG A 34 4.67 16.91 -7.61
N ARG A 35 5.64 17.51 -6.90
CA ARG A 35 7.03 17.05 -6.95
C ARG A 35 7.15 15.63 -6.40
N ASP A 36 6.55 15.37 -5.25
CA ASP A 36 6.66 14.09 -4.56
C ASP A 36 5.96 12.97 -5.35
N SER A 37 4.80 13.24 -5.94
CA SER A 37 4.10 12.27 -6.80
C SER A 37 4.94 11.86 -8.02
N LEU A 38 5.66 12.80 -8.65
CA LEU A 38 6.58 12.49 -9.75
C LEU A 38 7.74 11.61 -9.29
N GLN A 39 8.35 11.93 -8.14
CA GLN A 39 9.47 11.16 -7.60
C GLN A 39 9.04 9.76 -7.15
N VAL A 40 7.89 9.66 -6.48
CA VAL A 40 7.27 8.39 -6.09
C VAL A 40 7.02 7.53 -7.33
N LEU A 41 6.40 8.08 -8.38
CA LEU A 41 6.18 7.35 -9.63
C LEU A 41 7.48 6.92 -10.30
N ALA A 42 8.52 7.77 -10.30
CA ALA A 42 9.83 7.42 -10.83
C ALA A 42 10.44 6.23 -10.08
N ASN A 43 10.40 6.24 -8.74
CA ASN A 43 10.88 5.14 -7.91
C ASN A 43 10.12 3.84 -8.18
N LEU A 44 8.78 3.90 -8.23
CA LEU A 44 7.93 2.73 -8.47
C LEU A 44 8.17 2.14 -9.87
N LYS A 45 8.37 2.98 -10.90
CA LYS A 45 8.77 2.53 -12.24
C LYS A 45 10.14 1.84 -12.21
N GLY A 46 11.08 2.37 -11.43
CA GLY A 46 12.37 1.72 -11.20
C GLY A 46 12.22 0.32 -10.57
N TYR A 47 11.36 0.19 -9.56
CA TYR A 47 11.07 -1.12 -8.96
C TYR A 47 10.40 -2.09 -9.94
N LEU A 48 9.47 -1.60 -10.76
CA LEU A 48 8.83 -2.39 -11.81
C LEU A 48 9.87 -2.95 -12.81
N GLN A 49 10.75 -2.09 -13.33
CA GLN A 49 11.78 -2.48 -14.32
C GLN A 49 12.79 -3.49 -13.76
N ARG A 50 13.11 -3.39 -12.48
CA ARG A 50 14.05 -4.32 -11.80
C ARG A 50 13.36 -5.53 -11.18
N HIS A 51 12.04 -5.65 -11.29
CA HIS A 51 11.23 -6.65 -10.60
C HIS A 51 11.53 -6.72 -9.08
N GLU A 52 11.56 -5.57 -8.44
CA GLU A 52 11.80 -5.41 -7.00
C GLU A 52 10.51 -5.10 -6.25
N GLN A 53 10.58 -5.15 -4.91
CA GLN A 53 9.48 -4.75 -4.02
C GLN A 53 8.19 -5.53 -4.31
N SER A 54 7.07 -4.86 -4.55
CA SER A 54 5.80 -5.52 -4.85
C SER A 54 5.72 -6.06 -6.29
N PHE A 55 6.68 -5.73 -7.16
CA PHE A 55 6.66 -6.05 -8.59
C PHE A 55 7.56 -7.24 -8.97
N TYR A 56 7.87 -8.12 -8.01
CA TYR A 56 8.75 -9.28 -8.22
C TYR A 56 8.18 -10.36 -9.16
N ASN A 57 6.87 -10.36 -9.40
CA ASN A 57 6.23 -11.31 -10.31
C ASN A 57 6.47 -10.90 -11.78
N LYS A 58 6.75 -11.88 -12.64
CA LYS A 58 6.91 -11.69 -14.10
C LYS A 58 5.62 -11.31 -14.82
N SER A 59 4.46 -11.36 -14.15
CA SER A 59 3.20 -10.84 -14.67
C SER A 59 3.22 -9.33 -14.84
N TYR A 60 4.02 -8.62 -14.03
CA TYR A 60 4.32 -7.20 -14.23
C TYR A 60 5.39 -7.05 -15.30
N PHE A 61 5.27 -6.04 -16.16
CA PHE A 61 6.14 -5.86 -17.32
C PHE A 61 6.16 -4.40 -17.75
N ASP A 62 6.88 -4.08 -18.81
CA ASP A 62 7.10 -2.69 -19.26
C ASP A 62 5.83 -1.89 -19.55
N SER A 63 4.70 -2.56 -19.87
CA SER A 63 3.41 -1.90 -20.10
C SER A 63 2.45 -1.98 -18.91
N THR A 64 2.90 -2.47 -17.76
CA THR A 64 2.14 -2.33 -16.50
C THR A 64 1.99 -0.85 -16.19
N GLU A 65 0.74 -0.38 -16.11
CA GLU A 65 0.43 1.00 -15.78
C GLU A 65 0.40 1.15 -14.25
N LEU A 66 1.20 2.06 -13.71
CA LEU A 66 1.23 2.38 -12.29
C LEU A 66 0.37 3.62 -12.02
N LEU A 67 -0.70 3.43 -11.26
CA LEU A 67 -1.65 4.46 -10.88
C LEU A 67 -1.41 4.85 -9.43
N LEU A 68 -0.92 6.06 -9.20
CA LEU A 68 -0.80 6.63 -7.87
C LEU A 68 -2.18 7.12 -7.41
N ASP A 69 -2.73 6.50 -6.37
CA ASP A 69 -4.07 6.84 -5.88
C ASP A 69 -4.03 7.88 -4.76
N THR A 70 -3.23 7.66 -3.71
CA THR A 70 -3.17 8.54 -2.54
C THR A 70 -1.76 8.64 -2.01
N ILE A 71 -1.34 9.85 -1.61
CA ILE A 71 -0.19 10.06 -0.74
C ILE A 71 -0.68 10.73 0.55
N LEU A 72 -0.38 10.09 1.68
CA LEU A 72 -0.59 10.63 3.02
C LEU A 72 0.76 11.07 3.58
N TYR A 73 0.74 12.07 4.44
CA TYR A 73 1.95 12.68 5.00
C TYR A 73 1.87 12.68 6.53
N SER A 74 3.03 12.47 7.16
CA SER A 74 3.20 12.82 8.56
C SER A 74 3.05 14.33 8.77
N PRO A 75 2.75 14.78 10.01
CA PRO A 75 2.63 16.20 10.32
C PRO A 75 3.87 17.04 9.95
N ASP A 76 5.06 16.43 9.93
CA ASP A 76 6.33 17.09 9.58
C ASP A 76 6.77 16.87 8.13
N ILE A 77 5.95 16.20 7.30
CA ILE A 77 6.20 15.93 5.87
C ILE A 77 7.40 15.00 5.60
N LYS A 78 8.04 14.46 6.66
CA LYS A 78 9.21 13.58 6.54
C LYS A 78 8.86 12.13 6.25
N ARG A 79 7.64 11.71 6.54
CA ARG A 79 7.15 10.34 6.34
C ARG A 79 5.93 10.36 5.43
N LEU A 80 5.82 9.36 4.58
CA LEU A 80 4.75 9.23 3.59
C LEU A 80 4.14 7.83 3.63
N VAL A 81 2.84 7.73 3.42
CA VAL A 81 2.18 6.47 3.07
C VAL A 81 1.61 6.64 1.67
N VAL A 82 1.91 5.70 0.78
CA VAL A 82 1.58 5.80 -0.64
C VAL A 82 0.74 4.60 -1.05
N PHE A 83 -0.45 4.84 -1.60
CA PHE A 83 -1.31 3.83 -2.19
C PHE A 83 -1.17 3.84 -3.71
N VAL A 84 -0.89 2.67 -4.28
CA VAL A 84 -0.60 2.48 -5.70
C VAL A 84 -1.40 1.30 -6.21
N LEU A 85 -2.00 1.46 -7.39
CA LEU A 85 -2.51 0.34 -8.17
C LEU A 85 -1.59 0.04 -9.35
N ALA A 86 -1.39 -1.23 -9.65
CA ALA A 86 -0.81 -1.71 -10.89
C ALA A 86 -1.91 -2.27 -11.77
N ARG A 87 -2.13 -1.64 -12.92
CA ARG A 87 -3.08 -2.10 -13.93
C ARG A 87 -2.34 -2.96 -14.96
N ASN A 88 -2.85 -4.15 -15.17
CA ASN A 88 -2.25 -5.16 -16.04
C ASN A 88 -3.32 -5.76 -16.95
N PRO A 89 -2.98 -6.17 -18.19
CA PRO A 89 -3.91 -6.88 -19.05
C PRO A 89 -4.13 -8.31 -18.52
N THR A 90 -5.37 -8.79 -18.55
CA THR A 90 -5.72 -10.14 -18.06
C THR A 90 -5.00 -11.27 -18.79
N SER A 91 -4.54 -11.03 -20.03
CA SER A 91 -3.70 -11.96 -20.79
C SER A 91 -2.36 -12.31 -20.11
N ARG A 92 -1.94 -11.57 -19.09
CA ARG A 92 -0.75 -11.85 -18.26
C ARG A 92 -1.04 -12.67 -17.01
N GLN A 93 -2.31 -12.88 -16.66
CA GLN A 93 -2.67 -13.76 -15.56
C GLN A 93 -2.32 -15.21 -15.91
N PHE A 94 -2.00 -16.02 -14.89
CA PHE A 94 -1.78 -17.45 -15.10
C PHE A 94 -3.03 -18.14 -15.68
N GLN A 95 -4.21 -17.71 -15.23
CA GLN A 95 -5.51 -18.05 -15.81
C GLN A 95 -6.21 -16.75 -16.18
N PRO A 96 -6.13 -16.32 -17.45
CA PRO A 96 -6.78 -15.09 -17.90
C PRO A 96 -8.29 -15.12 -17.69
N ASN A 97 -8.81 -14.09 -17.03
CA ASN A 97 -10.25 -13.85 -17.04
C ASN A 97 -10.64 -13.18 -18.37
N THR A 98 -11.42 -13.89 -19.20
CA THR A 98 -11.82 -13.41 -20.54
C THR A 98 -12.95 -12.39 -20.52
N GLU A 99 -13.62 -12.18 -19.39
CA GLU A 99 -14.69 -11.18 -19.25
C GLU A 99 -14.15 -9.76 -19.13
N TYR A 100 -12.88 -9.61 -18.71
CA TYR A 100 -12.24 -8.33 -18.46
C TYR A 100 -10.96 -8.20 -19.28
N ALA A 101 -10.69 -6.99 -19.79
CA ALA A 101 -9.43 -6.70 -20.48
C ALA A 101 -8.28 -6.42 -19.51
N TRP A 102 -8.60 -5.94 -18.31
CA TRP A 102 -7.64 -5.45 -17.32
C TRP A 102 -7.95 -6.03 -15.94
N TYR A 103 -6.91 -6.15 -15.14
CA TYR A 103 -7.00 -6.37 -13.71
C TYR A 103 -6.06 -5.40 -12.96
N TYR A 104 -6.34 -5.21 -11.68
CA TYR A 104 -5.67 -4.29 -10.80
C TYR A 104 -5.14 -5.04 -9.59
N ASP A 105 -3.86 -4.81 -9.29
CA ASP A 105 -3.25 -5.18 -8.03
C ASP A 105 -2.98 -3.91 -7.22
N GLY A 106 -3.16 -3.96 -5.91
CA GLY A 106 -3.06 -2.78 -5.03
C GLY A 106 -1.99 -2.95 -3.97
N PHE A 107 -1.16 -1.94 -3.79
CA PHE A 107 -0.02 -1.93 -2.89
C PHE A 107 0.03 -0.67 -2.04
N CYS A 108 0.58 -0.81 -0.84
CA CYS A 108 0.91 0.29 0.04
C CYS A 108 2.41 0.37 0.24
N TYR A 109 2.97 1.57 0.23
CA TYR A 109 4.38 1.84 0.48
C TYR A 109 4.55 2.82 1.62
N LEU A 110 5.58 2.60 2.44
CA LEU A 110 6.10 3.58 3.38
C LEU A 110 7.18 4.40 2.68
N GLY A 111 7.17 5.70 2.89
CA GLY A 111 8.15 6.63 2.36
C GLY A 111 8.85 7.39 3.48
N ILE A 112 10.17 7.58 3.37
CA ILE A 112 10.92 8.56 4.15
C ILE A 112 11.48 9.60 3.20
N ARG A 113 11.28 10.87 3.56
CA ARG A 113 11.94 12.01 2.92
C ARG A 113 13.23 12.33 3.65
N GLU A 114 14.32 12.29 2.90
CA GLU A 114 15.64 12.74 3.32
C GLU A 114 16.11 13.81 2.33
N ASN A 115 16.17 15.07 2.80
CA ASN A 115 16.39 16.23 1.95
C ASN A 115 15.32 16.32 0.84
N ASP A 116 15.73 16.32 -0.43
CA ASP A 116 14.85 16.35 -1.60
C ASP A 116 14.56 14.95 -2.17
N ASP A 117 14.99 13.90 -1.49
CA ASP A 117 14.79 12.52 -1.93
C ASP A 117 13.74 11.77 -1.09
N ILE A 118 12.95 10.94 -1.77
CA ILE A 118 11.99 10.02 -1.14
C ILE A 118 12.48 8.59 -1.33
N ARG A 119 12.74 7.88 -0.24
CA ARG A 119 13.00 6.44 -0.23
C ARG A 119 11.69 5.70 0.05
N LEU A 120 11.36 4.69 -0.75
CA LEU A 120 10.13 3.89 -0.60
C LEU A 120 10.44 2.45 -0.21
N ASN A 121 9.65 1.87 0.69
CA ASN A 121 9.67 0.44 1.01
C ASN A 121 8.25 -0.12 0.97
N TRP A 122 8.09 -1.30 0.41
CA TRP A 122 6.77 -1.93 0.29
C TRP A 122 6.23 -2.32 1.68
N PHE A 123 5.06 -1.79 2.01
CA PHE A 123 4.38 -2.11 3.26
C PHE A 123 3.56 -3.41 3.10
N ARG A 124 4.22 -4.55 3.32
CA ARG A 124 3.74 -5.92 3.03
C ARG A 124 2.58 -6.44 3.90
N ARG A 125 1.67 -5.59 4.37
CA ARG A 125 0.59 -6.01 5.28
C ARG A 125 -0.66 -6.45 4.57
N PHE A 126 -1.03 -5.73 3.54
CA PHE A 126 -2.17 -6.06 2.72
C PHE A 126 -1.92 -5.63 1.29
N ASN A 127 -2.23 -6.55 0.38
CA ASN A 127 -2.17 -6.32 -1.05
C ASN A 127 -3.49 -6.80 -1.64
N LEU A 128 -3.98 -6.03 -2.60
CA LEU A 128 -5.08 -6.45 -3.45
C LEU A 128 -4.50 -7.16 -4.66
N ILE A 129 -5.11 -8.26 -5.06
CA ILE A 129 -4.65 -9.07 -6.19
C ILE A 129 -5.85 -9.40 -7.07
N ASN A 130 -5.71 -9.19 -8.39
CA ASN A 130 -6.69 -9.55 -9.41
C ASN A 130 -8.08 -8.89 -9.26
N TYR A 131 -8.14 -7.62 -8.91
CA TYR A 131 -9.39 -6.85 -8.95
C TYR A 131 -9.73 -6.47 -10.39
N TYR A 132 -11.00 -6.43 -10.76
CA TYR A 132 -11.41 -6.08 -12.13
C TYR A 132 -12.05 -4.68 -12.23
N ASP A 133 -12.40 -4.08 -11.09
CA ASP A 133 -12.87 -2.70 -10.98
C ASP A 133 -11.82 -1.84 -10.24
N GLU A 134 -11.41 -0.74 -10.87
CA GLU A 134 -10.38 0.15 -10.32
C GLU A 134 -10.86 0.85 -9.04
N GLN A 135 -12.13 1.26 -9.00
CA GLN A 135 -12.67 2.03 -7.88
C GLN A 135 -12.89 1.14 -6.66
N GLU A 136 -13.35 -0.09 -6.86
CA GLU A 136 -13.41 -1.12 -5.84
C GLU A 136 -12.02 -1.41 -5.28
N ALA A 137 -11.01 -1.58 -6.14
CA ALA A 137 -9.63 -1.78 -5.71
C ALA A 137 -9.13 -0.59 -4.86
N LYS A 138 -9.35 0.66 -5.28
CA LYS A 138 -8.98 1.85 -4.49
C LYS A 138 -9.68 1.86 -3.14
N ASN A 139 -10.98 1.56 -3.12
CA ASN A 139 -11.80 1.59 -1.92
C ASN A 139 -11.38 0.52 -0.92
N ASP A 140 -11.15 -0.72 -1.37
CA ASP A 140 -10.75 -1.83 -0.50
C ASP A 140 -9.34 -1.62 0.08
N LEU A 141 -8.43 -1.05 -0.71
CA LEU A 141 -7.09 -0.71 -0.24
C LEU A 141 -7.16 0.33 0.87
N LYS A 142 -7.91 1.41 0.64
CA LYS A 142 -8.17 2.46 1.65
C LYS A 142 -8.88 1.90 2.87
N GLU A 143 -9.91 1.09 2.67
CA GLU A 143 -10.68 0.51 3.77
C GLU A 143 -9.77 -0.30 4.70
N TYR A 144 -8.89 -1.14 4.16
CA TYR A 144 -7.96 -1.91 4.96
C TYR A 144 -7.06 -0.99 5.80
N TYR A 145 -6.35 -0.06 5.17
CA TYR A 145 -5.35 0.75 5.87
C TYR A 145 -5.95 1.81 6.81
N PHE A 146 -7.19 2.25 6.57
CA PHE A 146 -7.90 3.23 7.42
C PHE A 146 -8.78 2.60 8.49
N THR A 147 -9.13 1.32 8.38
CA THR A 147 -10.08 0.71 9.33
C THR A 147 -9.67 -0.65 9.88
N ARG A 148 -8.73 -1.36 9.27
CA ARG A 148 -8.40 -2.74 9.66
C ARG A 148 -6.94 -2.92 10.10
N LEU A 149 -6.06 -1.99 9.77
CA LEU A 149 -4.65 -2.09 10.14
C LEU A 149 -4.45 -2.17 11.66
N ALA A 150 -5.17 -1.36 12.43
CA ALA A 150 -5.07 -1.31 13.89
C ALA A 150 -5.63 -2.55 14.62
N SER A 151 -6.35 -3.41 13.91
CA SER A 151 -6.90 -4.67 14.44
C SER A 151 -6.20 -5.90 13.89
N ALA A 152 -5.25 -5.73 12.96
CA ALA A 152 -4.48 -6.82 12.38
C ALA A 152 -3.63 -7.51 13.44
N LYS A 153 -3.74 -8.84 13.50
CA LYS A 153 -3.05 -9.69 14.47
C LYS A 153 -1.93 -10.50 13.82
N ASP A 154 -0.84 -10.70 14.56
CA ASP A 154 0.21 -11.64 14.18
C ASP A 154 -0.26 -13.09 14.48
N THR A 155 0.57 -14.05 14.08
CA THR A 155 0.38 -15.49 14.30
C THR A 155 0.20 -15.88 15.77
N ASP A 156 0.74 -15.09 16.70
CA ASP A 156 0.56 -15.27 18.15
C ASP A 156 -0.71 -14.59 18.71
N GLY A 157 -1.49 -13.92 17.85
CA GLY A 157 -2.70 -13.21 18.21
C GLY A 157 -2.49 -11.79 18.77
N SER A 158 -1.24 -11.34 18.91
CA SER A 158 -0.92 -9.96 19.31
C SER A 158 -1.20 -8.97 18.19
N LEU A 159 -1.53 -7.72 18.53
CA LEU A 159 -1.73 -6.68 17.54
C LEU A 159 -0.40 -6.30 16.90
N ILE A 160 -0.35 -6.33 15.57
CA ILE A 160 0.84 -5.93 14.81
C ILE A 160 1.03 -4.41 14.89
N TYR A 161 -0.06 -3.66 14.76
CA TYR A 161 -0.10 -2.22 14.82
C TYR A 161 -1.21 -1.75 15.74
N LYS A 162 -0.95 -0.65 16.45
CA LYS A 162 -1.93 -0.04 17.36
C LYS A 162 -2.84 0.97 16.66
N PHE A 163 -2.41 1.49 15.51
CA PHE A 163 -3.04 2.64 14.85
C PHE A 163 -3.14 2.43 13.34
N ASN A 164 -4.17 3.00 12.72
CA ASN A 164 -4.34 3.05 11.27
C ASN A 164 -3.49 4.18 10.67
N VAL A 165 -3.30 4.18 9.35
CA VAL A 165 -2.40 5.14 8.70
C VAL A 165 -2.89 6.60 8.74
N ASP A 166 -4.18 6.83 9.00
CA ASP A 166 -4.76 8.16 9.17
C ASP A 166 -4.69 8.68 10.62
N ASP A 167 -4.19 7.89 11.57
CA ASP A 167 -3.98 8.29 12.96
C ASP A 167 -2.66 9.05 13.12
N SER A 168 -2.67 10.20 13.79
CA SER A 168 -1.48 11.02 14.03
C SER A 168 -0.39 10.28 14.79
N ARG A 169 -0.76 9.30 15.63
CA ARG A 169 0.17 8.48 16.43
C ARG A 169 0.80 7.34 15.64
N PHE A 170 0.24 6.99 14.47
CA PHE A 170 0.86 6.02 13.56
C PHE A 170 2.23 6.50 13.07
N TRP A 171 2.37 7.82 12.87
CA TRP A 171 3.58 8.41 12.30
C TRP A 171 4.79 8.31 13.19
N ASP A 172 4.64 8.13 14.51
CA ASP A 172 5.74 7.90 15.47
C ASP A 172 5.85 6.42 15.88
N GLY A 173 5.09 5.55 15.23
CA GLY A 173 5.03 4.14 15.56
C GLY A 173 6.28 3.34 15.18
N PRO A 174 6.41 2.11 15.70
CA PRO A 174 7.55 1.23 15.41
C PRO A 174 7.61 0.79 13.94
N VAL A 175 6.52 0.97 13.18
CA VAL A 175 6.46 0.64 11.74
C VAL A 175 7.54 1.36 10.93
N TRP A 176 7.99 2.54 11.38
CA TRP A 176 8.99 3.33 10.66
C TRP A 176 10.42 2.85 10.86
N LYS A 177 10.69 2.02 11.88
CA LYS A 177 12.03 1.47 12.13
C LYS A 177 12.56 0.56 11.01
N VAL A 178 11.68 0.08 10.13
CA VAL A 178 12.06 -0.73 8.95
C VAL A 178 12.66 0.13 7.83
N MET A 179 12.63 1.45 7.98
CA MET A 179 13.09 2.44 7.01
C MET A 179 14.38 3.14 7.45
N ASP A 180 14.72 3.01 8.73
CA ASP A 180 15.93 3.55 9.38
C ASP A 180 17.18 2.72 9.02
#